data_AF-A0A1Z7M298-F1
#
_entry.id   AF-A0A1Z7M298-F1
#
_cell.length_a   1.000
_cell.length_b   1.000
_cell.length_c   1.000
_cell.angle_alpha   90.00
_cell.angle_beta   90.00
_cell.angle_gamma   90.00
#
_symmetry.space_group_name_H-M   'P 1'
#
loop_
_entity.id
_entity.type
_entity.pdbx_description
1 polymer ?
#
loop_
_entity_poly.entity_id
_entity_poly.type
_entity_poly.pdbx_seq_one_letter_code
_entity_poly.pdbx_strand_id
1 'polypeptide(L)'
;MKRTLQFRSTEDGYACFDNKENIFEISKAELQFDVKAFYQAFYSGDKDFEDIEVENCVSDDKEARRVYECITQLIAKIKEKLSEMPDDSEEEVEEDPSVE
;
A
#
# COMPACT_ATOMS: atom_id res chain seq x y z
N MET A 1 -0.75 -5.22 11.82
CA MET A 1 0.61 -4.83 12.30
C MET A 1 1.10 -3.63 11.50
N LYS A 2 1.95 -2.74 12.06
CA LYS A 2 2.44 -1.54 11.36
C LYS A 2 3.61 -1.85 10.42
N ARG A 3 3.52 -1.43 9.15
CA ARG A 3 4.57 -1.55 8.13
C ARG A 3 5.13 -0.16 7.80
N THR A 4 6.43 0.04 8.01
CA THR A 4 7.09 1.31 7.69
C THR A 4 7.94 1.16 6.43
N LEU A 5 7.70 2.02 5.44
CA LEU A 5 8.39 2.07 4.16
C LEU A 5 9.20 3.35 4.06
N GLN A 6 10.26 3.33 3.25
CA GLN A 6 11.08 4.51 2.99
C GLN A 6 10.95 4.93 1.53
N PHE A 7 10.51 6.16 1.32
CA PHE A 7 10.47 6.79 0.00
C PHE A 7 11.79 7.48 -0.30
N ARG A 8 12.41 7.12 -1.43
CA ARG A 8 13.72 7.63 -1.86
C ARG A 8 13.70 7.94 -3.35
N SER A 9 14.54 8.89 -3.76
CA SER A 9 14.87 9.11 -5.17
C SER A 9 15.99 8.13 -5.56
N THR A 10 15.84 7.48 -6.70
CA THR A 10 16.86 6.61 -7.32
C THR A 10 17.43 7.32 -8.55
N GLU A 11 18.39 6.71 -9.24
CA GLU A 11 18.88 7.23 -10.52
C GLU A 11 17.74 7.27 -11.55
N ASP A 12 16.94 6.21 -11.62
CA ASP A 12 15.91 6.00 -12.65
C ASP A 12 14.51 6.51 -12.26
N GLY A 13 14.25 6.73 -10.97
CA GLY A 13 12.88 6.84 -10.47
C GLY A 13 12.72 7.37 -9.05
N TYR A 14 11.52 7.13 -8.54
CA TYR A 14 11.11 7.36 -7.16
C TYR A 14 10.59 6.05 -6.59
N ALA A 15 11.23 5.54 -5.54
CA ALA A 15 11.02 4.18 -5.07
C ALA A 15 10.66 4.12 -3.58
N CYS A 16 9.83 3.12 -3.25
CA CYS A 16 9.50 2.74 -1.89
C CYS A 16 10.28 1.48 -1.51
N PHE A 17 10.93 1.54 -0.34
CA PHE A 17 11.75 0.46 0.18
C PHE A 17 11.16 -0.11 1.47
N ASP A 18 11.16 -1.44 1.59
CA ASP A 18 10.90 -2.17 2.82
C ASP A 18 12.20 -2.83 3.28
N ASN A 19 12.75 -2.41 4.42
CA ASN A 19 14.00 -2.99 4.98
C ASN A 19 15.15 -3.13 3.97
N LYS A 20 15.28 -2.17 3.04
CA LYS A 20 16.24 -2.06 1.92
C LYS A 20 15.86 -2.77 0.61
N GLU A 21 14.78 -3.54 0.59
CA GLU A 21 14.24 -4.11 -0.64
C GLU A 21 13.39 -3.06 -1.36
N ASN A 22 13.66 -2.81 -2.64
CA ASN A 22 12.80 -1.97 -3.47
C ASN A 22 11.54 -2.77 -3.79
N ILE A 23 10.40 -2.32 -3.28
CA ILE A 23 9.11 -3.00 -3.48
C ILE A 23 8.29 -2.36 -4.59
N PHE A 24 8.56 -1.10 -4.92
CA PHE A 24 7.78 -0.34 -5.88
C PHE A 24 8.53 0.90 -6.35
N GLU A 25 8.50 1.18 -7.65
CA GLU A 25 9.21 2.30 -8.24
C GLU A 25 8.41 2.95 -9.38
N ILE A 26 8.44 4.28 -9.40
CA ILE A 26 7.87 5.11 -10.46
C ILE A 26 9.02 5.72 -11.26
N SER A 27 9.06 5.42 -12.55
CA SER A 27 10.05 5.99 -13.48
C SER A 27 9.90 7.50 -13.58
N LYS A 28 11.03 8.22 -13.54
CA LYS A 28 11.09 9.67 -13.79
C LYS A 28 10.74 10.04 -15.24
N ALA A 29 10.96 9.13 -16.19
CA ALA A 29 10.66 9.38 -17.60
C ALA A 29 9.14 9.30 -17.88
N GLU A 30 8.47 8.32 -17.26
CA GLU A 30 7.07 8.03 -17.56
C GLU A 30 6.10 8.72 -16.59
N LEU A 31 6.50 8.88 -15.31
CA LEU A 31 5.67 9.42 -14.23
C LEU A 31 4.28 8.77 -14.14
N GLN A 32 4.22 7.49 -14.49
CA GLN A 32 3.04 6.64 -14.45
C GLN A 32 3.35 5.41 -13.62
N PHE A 33 2.32 4.83 -13.02
CA PHE A 33 2.45 3.58 -12.29
C PHE A 33 1.31 2.62 -12.57
N ASP A 34 1.62 1.33 -12.45
CA ASP A 34 0.63 0.27 -12.55
C ASP A 34 -0.07 0.10 -11.19
N VAL A 35 -1.39 0.25 -11.20
CA VAL A 35 -2.23 0.17 -10.00
C VAL A 35 -2.18 -1.23 -9.38
N LYS A 36 -2.17 -2.29 -10.18
CA LYS A 36 -2.10 -3.66 -9.70
C LYS A 36 -0.74 -3.94 -9.06
N ALA A 37 0.34 -3.49 -9.69
CA ALA A 37 1.69 -3.60 -9.13
C ALA A 37 1.80 -2.84 -7.80
N PHE A 38 1.18 -1.66 -7.71
CA PHE A 38 1.09 -0.91 -6.45
C PHE A 38 0.37 -1.72 -5.37
N TYR A 39 -0.84 -2.24 -5.64
CA TYR A 39 -1.55 -3.05 -4.64
C TYR A 39 -0.75 -4.28 -4.23
N GLN A 40 -0.10 -4.96 -5.18
CA GLN A 40 0.75 -6.10 -4.87
C GLN A 40 1.93 -5.68 -3.98
N ALA A 41 2.68 -4.63 -4.31
CA ALA A 41 3.83 -4.21 -3.53
C ALA A 41 3.47 -3.84 -2.07
N PHE A 42 2.36 -3.12 -1.89
CA PHE A 42 1.99 -2.56 -0.59
C PHE A 42 1.14 -3.52 0.26
N TYR A 43 0.31 -4.34 -0.37
CA TYR A 43 -0.72 -5.14 0.31
C TYR A 43 -0.68 -6.65 -0.03
N SER A 44 0.27 -7.14 -0.83
CA SER A 44 0.41 -8.60 -1.02
C SER A 44 1.12 -9.28 0.15
N GLY A 45 0.66 -10.49 0.46
CA GLY A 45 1.15 -11.35 1.55
C GLY A 45 0.06 -11.62 2.59
N ASP A 46 0.22 -12.69 3.39
CA ASP A 46 -0.64 -13.06 4.53
C ASP A 46 -0.54 -12.07 5.71
N LYS A 47 -0.36 -10.79 5.41
CA LYS A 47 -0.01 -9.77 6.40
C LYS A 47 -1.10 -8.72 6.41
N ASP A 48 -1.84 -8.69 7.51
CA ASP A 48 -2.81 -7.65 7.84
C ASP A 48 -2.09 -6.32 8.04
N PHE A 49 -1.83 -5.63 6.92
CA PHE A 49 -1.21 -4.33 6.87
C PHE A 49 -2.27 -3.24 6.75
N GLU A 50 -3.14 -3.18 7.75
CA GLU A 50 -4.08 -2.07 7.93
C GLU A 50 -3.37 -0.73 8.18
N ASP A 51 -2.07 -0.77 8.52
CA ASP A 51 -1.31 0.40 8.92
C ASP A 51 0.06 0.46 8.21
N ILE A 52 0.06 1.03 7.00
CA ILE A 52 1.26 1.33 6.21
C ILE A 52 1.61 2.79 6.39
N GLU A 53 2.85 3.07 6.80
CA GLU A 53 3.43 4.41 6.81
C GLU A 53 4.59 4.51 5.85
N VAL A 54 4.71 5.65 5.17
CA VAL A 54 5.82 5.94 4.26
C VAL A 54 6.59 7.14 4.80
N GLU A 55 7.88 6.96 5.07
CA GLU A 55 8.81 8.02 5.47
C GLU A 55 9.40 8.67 4.21
N ASN A 56 9.28 10.00 4.06
CA ASN A 56 9.95 10.72 2.98
C ASN A 56 11.43 10.96 3.32
N CYS A 57 12.34 10.27 2.61
CA CYS A 57 13.79 10.48 2.75
C CYS A 57 14.35 11.47 1.70
N VAL A 58 13.50 12.23 1.01
CA VAL A 58 13.89 13.21 0.00
C VAL A 58 13.42 14.62 0.42
N SER A 59 14.36 15.46 0.83
CA SER A 59 14.08 16.80 1.38
C SER A 59 14.00 17.92 0.33
N ASP A 60 14.73 17.81 -0.77
CA ASP A 60 15.04 18.96 -1.64
C ASP A 60 14.54 18.83 -3.09
N ASP A 61 13.75 17.81 -3.38
CA ASP A 61 13.19 17.55 -4.72
C ASP A 61 11.66 17.75 -4.73
N LYS A 62 11.20 18.74 -5.50
CA LYS A 62 9.78 19.09 -5.64
C LYS A 62 8.96 18.01 -6.33
N GLU A 63 9.52 17.34 -7.33
CA GLU A 63 8.85 16.27 -8.06
C GLU A 63 8.76 15.03 -7.18
N ALA A 64 9.86 14.68 -6.49
CA ALA A 64 9.86 13.59 -5.50
C ALA A 64 8.81 13.82 -4.42
N ARG A 65 8.71 15.05 -3.90
CA ARG A 65 7.71 15.42 -2.90
C ARG A 65 6.28 15.22 -3.43
N ARG A 66 6.01 15.61 -4.68
CA ARG A 66 4.69 15.44 -5.30
C ARG A 66 4.35 13.95 -5.47
N VAL A 67 5.31 13.14 -5.88
CA VAL A 67 5.13 11.68 -6.01
C VAL A 67 4.87 11.05 -4.64
N TYR A 68 5.64 11.43 -3.62
CA TYR A 68 5.42 11.00 -2.24
C TYR A 68 4.02 11.38 -1.72
N GLU A 69 3.59 12.62 -1.93
CA GLU A 69 2.26 13.09 -1.53
C GLU A 69 1.16 12.29 -2.25
N CYS A 70 1.37 11.92 -3.52
CA CYS A 70 0.43 11.07 -4.26
C CYS A 70 0.34 9.66 -3.68
N ILE A 71 1.48 9.01 -3.41
CA ILE A 71 1.54 7.66 -2.81
C ILE A 71 0.86 7.64 -1.45
N THR A 72 1.19 8.59 -0.57
CA THR A 72 0.60 8.67 0.77
C THR A 72 -0.90 8.94 0.76
N GLN A 73 -1.38 9.79 -0.17
CA GLN A 73 -2.82 10.00 -0.36
C GLN A 73 -3.54 8.73 -0.84
N LEU A 74 -2.93 7.94 -1.72
CA LEU A 74 -3.50 6.67 -2.17
C LEU A 74 -3.61 5.68 -1.02
N ILE A 75 -2.55 5.53 -0.22
CA ILE A 75 -2.55 4.66 0.96
C ILE A 75 -3.65 5.08 1.95
N ALA A 76 -3.76 6.37 2.25
CA ALA A 76 -4.79 6.88 3.15
C ALA A 76 -6.21 6.59 2.66
N LYS A 77 -6.49 6.80 1.36
CA LYS A 77 -7.80 6.51 0.76
C LYS A 77 -8.13 5.02 0.74
N ILE A 78 -7.13 4.17 0.50
CA ILE A 78 -7.31 2.72 0.55
C ILE A 78 -7.65 2.30 1.98
N LYS A 79 -6.92 2.80 2.98
CA LYS A 79 -7.19 2.53 4.40
C LYS A 79 -8.60 2.95 4.81
N GLU A 80 -9.03 4.15 4.42
CA GLU A 80 -10.39 4.63 4.65
C GLU A 80 -11.42 3.68 4.02
N LYS A 81 -11.23 3.31 2.75
CA LYS A 81 -12.14 2.41 2.03
C LYS A 81 -12.21 1.00 2.60
N LEU A 82 -11.09 0.45 3.07
CA LEU A 82 -11.05 -0.86 3.72
C LEU A 82 -11.77 -0.81 5.09
N SER A 83 -11.60 0.27 5.85
CA SER A 83 -12.29 0.43 7.15
C SER A 83 -13.81 0.63 7.05
N GLU A 84 -14.31 1.03 5.87
CA GLU A 84 -15.74 1.16 5.58
C GLU A 84 -16.39 -0.17 5.16
N MET A 85 -15.59 -1.18 4.78
CA MET A 85 -16.11 -2.50 4.47
C MET A 85 -16.45 -3.22 5.77
N PRO A 86 -17.67 -3.78 5.92
CA PRO A 86 -17.95 -4.65 7.06
C PRO A 86 -16.98 -5.81 7.04
N ASP A 87 -16.45 -6.19 8.20
CA ASP A 87 -15.77 -7.46 8.39
C ASP A 87 -16.73 -8.56 7.92
N ASP A 88 -16.42 -9.22 6.80
CA ASP A 88 -17.09 -10.44 6.32
C ASP A 88 -16.67 -11.63 7.21
N SER A 89 -16.60 -11.40 8.52
CA SER A 89 -16.36 -12.40 9.54
C SER A 89 -17.66 -13.16 9.76
N GLU A 90 -17.74 -14.30 9.08
CA GLU A 90 -18.56 -15.48 9.40
C GLU A 90 -20.08 -15.32 9.18
N GLU A 91 -20.56 -15.60 7.95
CA GLU A 91 -21.81 -16.35 7.85
C GLU A 91 -21.54 -17.78 8.37
N GLU A 92 -21.71 -17.99 9.68
CA GLU A 92 -21.99 -19.33 10.20
C GLU A 92 -23.28 -19.81 9.52
N VAL A 93 -23.15 -20.66 8.50
CA VAL A 93 -24.25 -21.44 7.98
C VAL A 93 -24.62 -22.43 9.08
N GLU A 94 -25.61 -22.11 9.91
CA GLU A 94 -26.19 -23.09 10.82
C GLU A 94 -26.79 -24.23 9.96
N GLU A 95 -26.09 -25.36 9.91
CA GLU A 95 -26.66 -26.61 9.40
C GLU A 95 -27.77 -27.04 10.37
N ASP A 96 -29.02 -26.86 9.94
CA ASP A 96 -30.23 -27.31 10.63
C ASP A 96 -30.18 -28.83 10.89
N PRO A 97 -29.99 -29.31 12.14
CA PRO A 97 -30.01 -30.72 12.46
C PRO A 97 -31.44 -31.10 12.88
N SER A 98 -32.39 -31.03 11.96
CA SER A 98 -33.75 -31.53 12.19
C SER A 98 -34.28 -32.29 10.97
N VAL A 99 -33.64 -33.42 10.67
CA VAL A 99 -34.30 -34.52 9.95
C VAL A 99 -34.01 -35.82 10.69
N GLU A 100 -34.82 -36.10 11.72
CA GLU A 100 -35.11 -37.47 12.19
C GLU A 100 -36.56 -37.83 11.84
#